data_AF-C7QC26-F1
#
_entry.id   AF-C7QC26-F1
#
_cell.length_a   1.000
_cell.length_b   1.000
_cell.length_c   1.000
_cell.angle_alpha   90.00
_cell.angle_beta   90.00
_cell.angle_gamma   90.00
#
_symmetry.space_group_name_H-M   'P 1'
#
loop_
_entity.id
_entity.type
_entity.pdbx_description
1 polymer ?
#
loop_
_entity_poly.entity_id
_entity_poly.type
_entity_poly.pdbx_seq_one_letter_code
_entity_poly.pdbx_strand_id
1 'polypeptide(L)'
;MIKRNLRRRIIALCSASAAILATTVAASPPASADSRTMVLSFSCATGLPYGLYINTGSGWYSPPGSSYADGTTKVFTISIPTNSMNFQYQPSYCDNQPTDGGYPMWEGYTYGIGAGTSTVNAVGGCADYTYSVGYGLNYLLYYCSISSLTYS
;
A
#
# COMPACT_ATOMS: atom_id res chain seq x y z
N MET A 1 -21.53 -31.65 65.55
CA MET A 1 -21.84 -30.83 64.36
C MET A 1 -20.56 -30.13 63.92
N ILE A 2 -20.26 -30.09 62.60
CA ILE A 2 -19.19 -29.32 61.91
C ILE A 2 -17.76 -29.90 62.05
N LYS A 3 -17.36 -30.85 61.19
CA LYS A 3 -16.83 -30.74 59.81
C LYS A 3 -15.30 -30.51 59.73
N ARG A 4 -14.61 -31.59 59.36
CA ARG A 4 -13.38 -31.64 58.55
C ARG A 4 -13.37 -30.51 57.51
N ASN A 5 -12.38 -29.62 57.58
CA ASN A 5 -11.71 -28.98 56.44
C ASN A 5 -11.01 -27.71 56.92
N LEU A 6 -9.69 -27.72 57.00
CA LEU A 6 -8.84 -26.78 56.26
C LEU A 6 -7.37 -27.04 56.62
N ARG A 7 -6.84 -28.13 56.05
CA ARG A 7 -5.39 -28.35 55.82
C ARG A 7 -4.81 -27.34 54.81
N ARG A 8 -5.19 -26.06 54.86
CA ARG A 8 -4.93 -25.08 53.77
C ARG A 8 -4.36 -23.72 54.22
N ARG A 9 -3.67 -23.65 55.36
CA ARG A 9 -3.05 -22.38 55.80
C ARG A 9 -1.61 -22.48 56.31
N ILE A 10 -0.87 -23.51 55.91
CA ILE A 10 0.55 -23.67 56.29
C ILE A 10 1.40 -23.96 55.04
N ILE A 11 1.32 -23.08 54.03
CA ILE A 11 2.33 -22.97 52.96
C ILE A 11 2.37 -21.49 52.58
N ALA A 12 2.72 -20.65 53.53
CA ALA A 12 2.90 -19.22 53.32
C ALA A 12 4.05 -18.74 54.19
N LEU A 13 5.21 -19.41 54.07
CA LEU A 13 6.49 -19.05 54.70
C LEU A 13 7.52 -20.10 54.27
N CYS A 14 8.12 -19.91 53.09
CA CYS A 14 9.26 -20.60 52.45
C CYS A 14 9.02 -20.36 50.95
N SER A 15 9.77 -19.58 50.18
CA SER A 15 11.21 -19.33 50.14
C SER A 15 11.39 -18.04 49.33
N ALA A 16 12.06 -17.02 49.86
CA ALA A 16 13.47 -16.76 49.56
C ALA A 16 13.80 -16.75 48.05
N SER A 17 14.00 -15.54 47.53
CA SER A 17 15.16 -15.21 46.70
C SER A 17 15.31 -15.94 45.35
N ALA A 18 14.67 -15.41 44.32
CA ALA A 18 15.15 -15.53 42.94
C ALA A 18 14.89 -14.23 42.18
N ALA A 19 15.49 -13.15 42.67
CA ALA A 19 15.87 -12.07 41.78
C ALA A 19 17.16 -12.48 41.07
N ILE A 20 17.32 -12.00 39.84
CA ILE A 20 18.47 -12.10 38.93
C ILE A 20 18.32 -13.20 37.87
N LEU A 21 18.40 -12.75 36.61
CA LEU A 21 18.31 -13.48 35.33
C LEU A 21 16.91 -13.65 34.72
N ALA A 22 16.05 -12.64 34.86
CA ALA A 22 15.24 -12.23 33.70
C ALA A 22 16.16 -11.46 32.75
N THR A 23 17.01 -12.18 32.00
CA THR A 23 17.41 -11.69 30.68
C THR A 23 16.11 -11.60 29.90
N THR A 24 15.50 -10.42 29.93
CA THR A 24 14.63 -9.98 28.85
C THR A 24 15.50 -10.07 27.61
N VAL A 25 15.48 -11.24 26.96
CA VAL A 25 15.60 -11.29 25.51
C VAL A 25 14.46 -10.37 25.10
N ALA A 26 14.78 -9.10 24.86
CA ALA A 26 13.94 -8.26 24.05
C ALA A 26 13.78 -9.08 22.79
N ALA A 27 12.66 -9.80 22.71
CA ALA A 27 12.30 -10.48 21.50
C ALA A 27 12.35 -9.37 20.47
N SER A 28 13.31 -9.45 19.55
CA SER A 28 13.38 -8.56 18.42
C SER A 28 11.94 -8.46 17.91
N PRO A 29 11.38 -7.25 17.77
CA PRO A 29 10.02 -7.13 17.27
C PRO A 29 9.92 -8.04 16.05
N PRO A 30 8.86 -8.88 15.95
CA PRO A 30 8.72 -9.84 14.86
C PRO A 30 9.04 -9.06 13.60
N ALA A 31 10.04 -9.51 12.82
CA ALA A 31 10.58 -8.78 11.68
C ALA A 31 9.41 -8.16 10.94
N SER A 32 9.22 -6.86 11.19
CA SER A 32 8.15 -6.09 10.55
C SER A 32 8.41 -6.34 9.09
N ALA A 33 7.41 -6.75 8.32
CA ALA A 33 7.57 -6.84 6.89
C ALA A 33 8.11 -5.46 6.45
N ASP A 34 9.42 -5.40 6.18
CA ASP A 34 10.15 -4.13 6.12
C ASP A 34 9.53 -3.36 4.98
N SER A 35 8.73 -2.38 5.34
CA SER A 35 7.92 -1.62 4.40
C SER A 35 8.27 -0.15 4.53
N ARG A 36 8.25 0.52 3.39
CA ARG A 36 8.46 1.95 3.27
C ARG A 36 7.21 2.60 2.74
N THR A 37 7.11 3.89 2.99
CA THR A 37 6.02 4.71 2.48
C THR A 37 6.33 5.15 1.05
N MET A 38 5.33 5.04 0.18
CA MET A 38 5.29 5.67 -1.12
C MET A 38 4.10 6.63 -1.15
N VAL A 39 4.34 7.90 -1.46
CA VAL A 39 3.28 8.87 -1.71
C VAL A 39 3.15 9.03 -3.22
N LEU A 40 2.05 8.52 -3.78
CA LEU A 40 1.72 8.72 -5.19
C LEU A 40 0.61 9.75 -5.30
N SER A 41 0.91 10.88 -5.91
CA SER A 41 -0.09 11.85 -6.33
C SER A 41 -0.36 11.68 -7.81
N PHE A 42 -1.63 11.58 -8.22
CA PHE A 42 -1.94 11.60 -9.65
C PHE A 42 -3.26 12.26 -9.98
N SER A 43 -3.37 12.73 -11.22
CA SER A 43 -4.55 13.36 -11.78
C SER A 43 -5.00 12.64 -13.04
N CYS A 44 -6.25 12.82 -13.42
CA CYS A 44 -6.80 12.34 -14.67
C CYS A 44 -7.11 13.54 -15.57
N ALA A 45 -6.98 13.37 -16.89
CA ALA A 45 -7.42 14.39 -17.85
C ALA A 45 -8.91 14.68 -17.71
N THR A 46 -9.70 13.65 -17.40
CA THR A 46 -11.14 13.76 -17.15
C THR A 46 -11.47 13.30 -15.73
N GLY A 47 -12.06 14.22 -14.95
CA GLY A 47 -12.54 13.98 -13.59
C GLY A 47 -11.47 13.67 -12.54
N LEU A 48 -11.90 13.05 -11.43
CA LEU A 48 -11.05 12.75 -10.29
C LEU A 48 -10.70 11.25 -10.26
N PRO A 49 -9.47 10.89 -9.86
CA PRO A 49 -9.14 9.50 -9.63
C PRO A 49 -9.93 8.91 -8.47
N TYR A 50 -10.39 7.66 -8.58
CA TYR A 50 -11.17 7.06 -7.50
C TYR A 50 -10.46 5.89 -6.79
N GLY A 51 -9.58 5.16 -7.47
CA GLY A 51 -8.85 4.03 -6.89
C GLY A 51 -7.48 3.80 -7.51
N LEU A 52 -6.71 2.90 -6.91
CA LEU A 52 -5.35 2.60 -7.30
C LEU A 52 -5.03 1.13 -7.04
N TYR A 53 -4.40 0.48 -8.01
CA TYR A 53 -3.73 -0.81 -7.86
C TYR A 53 -2.24 -0.61 -8.06
N ILE A 54 -1.44 -1.33 -7.27
CA ILE A 54 0.01 -1.29 -7.32
C ILE A 54 0.53 -2.71 -7.51
N ASN A 55 1.63 -2.84 -8.23
CA ASN A 55 2.38 -4.08 -8.33
C ASN A 55 3.86 -3.79 -8.08
N THR A 56 4.46 -4.47 -7.11
CA THR A 56 5.88 -4.35 -6.73
C THR A 56 6.66 -5.66 -6.98
N GLY A 57 6.16 -6.51 -7.87
CA GLY A 57 6.77 -7.79 -8.28
C GLY A 57 6.06 -9.04 -7.78
N SER A 58 5.10 -8.91 -6.85
CA SER A 58 4.31 -10.03 -6.29
C SER A 58 2.89 -10.14 -6.87
N GLY A 59 2.53 -9.26 -7.81
CA GLY A 59 1.19 -9.18 -8.37
C GLY A 59 0.49 -7.87 -8.02
N TRP A 60 -0.67 -7.66 -8.63
CA TRP A 60 -1.49 -6.47 -8.42
C TRP A 60 -2.25 -6.55 -7.10
N TYR A 61 -2.15 -5.51 -6.29
CA TYR A 61 -2.91 -5.36 -5.06
C TYR A 61 -3.46 -3.95 -4.93
N SER A 62 -4.61 -3.81 -4.26
CA SER A 62 -5.08 -2.50 -3.82
C SER A 62 -4.33 -2.15 -2.54
N PRO A 63 -3.53 -1.06 -2.52
CA PRO A 63 -2.71 -0.75 -1.38
C PRO A 63 -3.57 -0.39 -0.16
N PRO A 64 -3.20 -0.82 1.06
CA PRO A 64 -3.91 -0.50 2.31
C PRO A 64 -3.72 0.97 2.75
N GLY A 65 -3.49 1.86 1.80
CA GLY A 65 -3.13 3.24 2.01
C GLY A 65 -4.30 4.17 2.35
N SER A 66 -3.98 5.35 2.87
CA SER A 66 -4.94 6.46 2.92
C SER A 66 -4.94 7.20 1.58
N SER A 67 -6.08 7.78 1.23
CA SER A 67 -6.16 8.66 0.06
C SER A 67 -7.05 9.86 0.33
N TYR A 68 -6.68 11.00 -0.24
CA TYR A 68 -7.47 12.22 -0.21
C TYR A 68 -7.34 12.95 -1.56
N ALA A 69 -8.37 13.70 -1.92
CA ALA A 69 -8.34 14.57 -3.09
C ALA A 69 -7.86 15.97 -2.68
N ASP A 70 -7.02 16.56 -3.51
CA ASP A 70 -6.59 17.95 -3.44
C ASP A 70 -6.72 18.57 -4.83
N GLY A 71 -7.73 19.43 -5.00
CA GLY A 71 -8.13 19.97 -6.29
C GLY A 71 -8.49 18.87 -7.29
N THR A 72 -7.75 18.79 -8.40
CA THR A 72 -7.91 17.78 -9.46
C THR A 72 -7.02 16.54 -9.28
N THR A 73 -6.25 16.50 -8.20
CA THR A 73 -5.26 15.44 -7.93
C THR A 73 -5.74 14.59 -6.76
N LYS A 74 -5.52 13.28 -6.84
CA LYS A 74 -5.68 12.39 -5.70
C LYS A 74 -4.32 11.90 -5.21
N VAL A 75 -4.11 12.01 -3.91
CA VAL A 75 -2.89 11.59 -3.25
C VAL A 75 -3.15 10.27 -2.53
N PHE A 76 -2.28 9.29 -2.74
CA PHE A 76 -2.31 7.96 -2.15
C PHE A 76 -1.04 7.75 -1.34
N THR A 77 -1.19 7.43 -0.06
CA THR A 77 -0.07 7.06 0.81
C THR A 77 -0.05 5.55 0.96
N ILE A 78 0.94 4.90 0.37
CA ILE A 78 0.98 3.46 0.13
C ILE A 78 2.13 2.85 0.94
N SER A 79 1.92 1.64 1.45
CA SER A 79 3.00 0.82 1.99
C SER A 79 3.51 -0.15 0.92
N ILE A 80 4.82 -0.12 0.64
CA ILE A 80 5.49 -1.04 -0.29
C ILE A 80 6.68 -1.72 0.40
N PRO A 81 7.05 -2.95 0.01
CA PRO A 81 8.25 -3.60 0.55
C PRO A 81 9.52 -2.81 0.26
N THR A 82 10.42 -2.68 1.24
CA THR A 82 11.71 -1.96 1.14
C THR A 82 12.67 -2.55 0.11
N ASN A 83 12.56 -3.85 -0.16
CA ASN A 83 13.34 -4.57 -1.16
C ASN A 83 12.75 -4.46 -2.58
N SER A 84 11.59 -3.84 -2.76
CA SER A 84 11.02 -3.62 -4.09
C SER A 84 11.91 -2.68 -4.88
N MET A 85 12.40 -3.13 -6.03
CA MET A 85 13.25 -2.32 -6.93
C MET A 85 12.47 -1.72 -8.09
N ASN A 86 11.19 -2.05 -8.20
CA ASN A 86 10.29 -1.54 -9.22
C ASN A 86 8.88 -1.45 -8.68
N PHE A 87 8.07 -0.62 -9.34
CA PHE A 87 6.63 -0.63 -9.16
C PHE A 87 5.92 -0.32 -10.48
N GLN A 88 4.68 -0.80 -10.58
CA GLN A 88 3.70 -0.42 -11.59
C GLN A 88 2.47 0.09 -10.84
N TYR A 89 1.73 1.02 -11.44
CA TYR A 89 0.52 1.58 -10.84
C TYR A 89 -0.59 1.69 -11.86
N GLN A 90 -1.78 1.18 -11.52
CA GLN A 90 -2.96 1.24 -12.37
C GLN A 90 -4.07 1.95 -11.59
N PRO A 91 -4.51 3.13 -12.01
CA PRO A 91 -5.74 3.72 -11.47
C PRO A 91 -6.92 2.80 -11.72
N SER A 92 -7.80 2.65 -10.74
CA SER A 92 -8.98 1.80 -10.90
C SER A 92 -9.97 2.41 -11.89
N TYR A 93 -10.22 3.72 -11.78
CA TYR A 93 -11.01 4.53 -12.72
C TYR A 93 -10.87 6.02 -12.39
N CYS A 94 -11.30 6.88 -13.32
CA CYS A 94 -11.51 8.30 -13.06
C CYS A 94 -12.98 8.71 -13.28
N ASP A 95 -13.46 9.62 -12.45
CA ASP A 95 -14.84 10.09 -12.52
C ASP A 95 -15.14 10.69 -13.90
N ASN A 96 -16.37 10.51 -14.38
CA ASN A 96 -16.83 11.00 -15.69
C ASN A 96 -15.97 10.54 -16.89
N GLN A 97 -15.22 9.44 -16.73
CA GLN A 97 -14.49 8.86 -17.84
C GLN A 97 -15.48 8.39 -18.92
N PRO A 98 -15.21 8.70 -20.21
CA PRO A 98 -16.10 8.27 -21.29
C PRO A 98 -16.20 6.74 -21.35
N THR A 99 -17.41 6.21 -21.41
CA THR A 99 -17.67 4.77 -21.52
C THR A 99 -17.83 4.39 -22.99
N ASP A 100 -16.78 4.53 -23.79
CA ASP A 100 -16.83 4.14 -25.20
C ASP A 100 -16.68 2.61 -25.32
N GLY A 101 -17.82 1.92 -25.30
CA GLY A 101 -18.05 0.59 -25.93
C GLY A 101 -17.22 -0.61 -25.48
N GLY A 102 -16.23 -0.44 -24.59
CA GLY A 102 -15.30 -1.47 -24.16
C GLY A 102 -14.67 -1.15 -22.81
N TYR A 103 -14.08 -2.17 -22.17
CA TYR A 103 -13.27 -1.94 -20.97
C TYR A 103 -12.02 -1.15 -21.37
N PRO A 104 -11.69 -0.05 -20.67
CA PRO A 104 -10.51 0.73 -20.98
C PRO A 104 -9.27 -0.17 -20.90
N MET A 105 -8.50 -0.20 -22.00
CA MET A 105 -7.22 -0.88 -22.00
C MET A 105 -6.21 0.02 -21.31
N TRP A 106 -5.64 -0.46 -20.21
CA TRP A 106 -4.62 0.25 -19.46
C TRP A 106 -3.24 -0.06 -20.03
N GLU A 107 -2.51 0.97 -20.43
CA GLU A 107 -1.09 0.85 -20.75
C GLU A 107 -0.24 1.25 -19.56
N GLY A 108 0.47 0.26 -19.05
CA GLY A 108 1.25 0.35 -17.84
C GLY A 108 2.73 0.38 -18.02
N TYR A 109 3.38 1.32 -17.34
CA TYR A 109 4.83 1.35 -17.25
C TYR A 109 5.33 0.77 -15.94
N THR A 110 6.49 0.14 -16.02
CA THR A 110 7.27 -0.27 -14.86
C THR A 110 8.29 0.81 -14.55
N TYR A 111 8.27 1.31 -13.32
CA TYR A 111 9.17 2.35 -12.86
C TYR A 111 10.18 1.74 -11.90
N GLY A 112 11.47 2.02 -12.14
CA GLY A 112 12.53 1.66 -11.23
C GLY A 112 12.45 2.50 -9.96
N ILE A 113 12.60 1.84 -8.80
CA ILE A 113 12.76 2.50 -7.51
C ILE A 113 14.01 1.93 -6.82
N GLY A 114 14.85 2.78 -6.25
CA GLY A 114 15.98 2.32 -5.43
C GLY A 114 15.46 1.50 -4.24
N ALA A 115 16.13 0.41 -3.88
CA ALA A 115 15.84 -0.30 -2.63
C ALA A 115 16.19 0.58 -1.41
N GLY A 116 15.51 0.37 -0.29
CA GLY A 116 15.81 1.08 0.96
C GLY A 116 14.56 1.46 1.75
N THR A 117 14.75 2.34 2.74
CA THR A 117 13.71 2.76 3.69
C THR A 117 13.19 4.17 3.46
N SER A 118 13.83 4.94 2.56
CA SER A 118 13.40 6.30 2.21
C SER A 118 11.97 6.31 1.67
N THR A 119 11.27 7.40 1.96
CA THR A 119 9.94 7.64 1.41
C THR A 119 10.07 7.95 -0.07
N VAL A 120 9.26 7.28 -0.90
CA VAL A 120 9.23 7.52 -2.35
C VAL A 120 8.09 8.48 -2.63
N ASN A 121 8.37 9.64 -3.20
CA ASN A 121 7.34 10.57 -3.65
C ASN A 121 7.26 10.51 -5.17
N ALA A 122 6.08 10.19 -5.69
CA ALA A 122 5.83 10.07 -7.12
C ALA A 122 4.65 10.97 -7.53
N VAL A 123 4.79 11.60 -8.69
CA VAL A 123 3.71 12.37 -9.33
C VAL A 123 3.42 11.74 -10.67
N GLY A 124 2.15 11.42 -10.92
CA GLY A 124 1.69 10.86 -12.16
C GLY A 124 0.52 11.62 -12.77
N GLY A 125 0.27 11.35 -14.03
CA GLY A 125 -0.89 11.86 -14.74
C GLY A 125 -1.41 10.78 -15.67
N CYS A 126 -2.71 10.79 -15.87
CA CYS A 126 -3.36 9.87 -16.78
C CYS A 126 -4.22 10.63 -17.78
N ALA A 127 -4.17 10.19 -19.03
CA ALA A 127 -4.90 10.80 -20.12
C ALA A 127 -5.71 9.74 -20.88
N ASP A 128 -6.88 10.17 -21.33
CA ASP A 128 -7.78 9.39 -22.17
C ASP A 128 -7.42 9.63 -23.64
N TYR A 129 -7.20 8.55 -24.38
CA TYR A 129 -6.96 8.60 -25.82
C TYR A 129 -7.99 7.73 -26.54
N THR A 130 -8.76 8.32 -27.44
CA THR A 130 -9.62 7.54 -28.33
C THR A 130 -8.78 7.00 -29.48
N TYR A 131 -8.60 5.70 -29.53
CA TYR A 131 -7.93 5.03 -30.64
C TYR A 131 -8.97 4.48 -31.61
N SER A 132 -8.95 4.98 -32.85
CA SER A 132 -9.83 4.51 -33.91
C SER A 132 -9.12 3.42 -34.71
N VAL A 133 -9.73 2.25 -34.75
CA VAL A 133 -9.29 1.16 -35.62
C VAL A 133 -10.35 1.03 -36.68
N GLY A 134 -9.92 1.03 -37.94
CA GLY A 134 -10.81 1.18 -39.09
C GLY A 134 -12.10 0.35 -39.02
N TYR A 135 -13.09 0.70 -39.84
CA TYR A 135 -14.47 0.20 -39.78
C TYR A 135 -15.34 0.82 -38.65
N GLY A 136 -14.98 1.99 -38.14
CA GLY A 136 -15.81 2.76 -37.20
C GLY A 136 -15.76 2.25 -35.76
N LEU A 137 -14.79 1.39 -35.44
CA LEU A 137 -14.55 0.91 -34.07
C LEU A 137 -13.61 1.89 -33.37
N ASN A 138 -14.10 2.53 -32.31
CA ASN A 138 -13.29 3.37 -31.44
C ASN A 138 -13.12 2.66 -30.10
N TYR A 139 -11.91 2.63 -29.57
CA TYR A 139 -11.64 2.17 -28.21
C TYR A 139 -11.06 3.32 -27.40
N LEU A 140 -11.43 3.38 -26.14
CA LEU A 140 -10.77 4.26 -25.19
C LEU A 140 -9.52 3.58 -24.63
N LEU A 141 -8.37 4.18 -24.85
CA LEU A 141 -7.10 3.77 -24.29
C LEU A 141 -6.72 4.70 -23.15
N TYR A 142 -6.35 4.11 -22.02
CA TYR A 142 -6.02 4.85 -20.82
C TYR A 142 -4.52 4.80 -20.57
N TYR A 143 -3.88 5.95 -20.75
CA TYR A 143 -2.44 6.08 -20.66
C TYR A 143 -2.06 6.79 -19.37
N CYS A 144 -1.32 6.10 -18.50
CA CYS A 144 -0.86 6.63 -17.22
C CYS A 144 0.65 6.68 -17.16
N SER A 145 1.21 7.84 -16.84
CA SER A 145 2.65 8.02 -16.70
C SER A 145 3.05 8.73 -15.42
N ILE A 146 4.19 8.33 -14.84
CA ILE A 146 4.87 9.10 -13.78
C ILE A 146 5.71 10.19 -14.43
N SER A 147 5.50 11.44 -14.02
CA SER A 147 6.26 12.61 -14.47
C SER A 147 7.44 12.93 -13.56
N SER A 148 7.40 12.54 -12.29
CA SER A 148 8.50 12.74 -11.35
C SER A 148 8.55 11.68 -10.26
N LEU A 149 9.77 11.37 -9.83
CA LEU A 149 10.04 10.44 -8.75
C LEU A 149 11.20 10.97 -7.90
N THR A 150 10.98 11.10 -6.59
CA THR A 150 11.96 11.65 -5.64
C THR A 150 11.99 10.83 -4.35
N TYR A 151 13.06 11.01 -3.56
CA TYR A 151 13.29 10.27 -2.31
C TYR A 151 13.52 11.26 -1.17
N SER A 152 12.94 10.99 0.00
CA SER A 152 13.12 11.76 1.24
C SER A 152 13.29 10.86 2.45
#